data_AF-A0A3B0ZWV3-F1
#
_entry.id   AF-A0A3B0ZWV3-F1
#
_cell.length_a   1.000
_cell.length_b   1.000
_cell.length_c   1.000
_cell.angle_alpha   90.00
_cell.angle_beta   90.00
_cell.angle_gamma   90.00
#
_symmetry.space_group_name_H-M   'P 1'
#
loop_
_entity.id
_entity.type
_entity.pdbx_description
1 polymer ?
#
loop_
_entity_poly.entity_id
_entity_poly.type
_entity_poly.pdbx_seq_one_letter_code
_entity_poly.pdbx_strand_id
1 'polypeptide(L)'
;MNDVRSAVTLVVDKSKNKAEIVDFNLYLANQFEAKLPLAVPLIISHEDSRQSAGLQAVDSFCWGIYRKYEHGDLEWYQAFSDKIAFETEYLIDR
;
A
#
# COMPACT_ATOMS: atom_id res chain seq x y z
N MET A 1 -1.92 -13.23 32.11
CA MET A 1 -2.29 -13.13 30.67
C MET A 1 -1.77 -11.80 30.18
N ASN A 2 -0.69 -11.80 29.40
CA ASN A 2 -0.20 -10.57 28.76
C ASN A 2 -1.14 -10.29 27.59
N ASP A 3 -1.96 -9.26 27.74
CA ASP A 3 -2.72 -8.69 26.63
C ASP A 3 -1.72 -8.03 25.68
N VAL A 4 -1.23 -8.79 24.70
CA VAL A 4 -0.41 -8.25 23.61
C VAL A 4 -1.35 -7.37 22.80
N ARG A 5 -1.36 -6.06 23.08
CA ARG A 5 -2.06 -5.09 22.25
C ARG A 5 -1.55 -5.23 20.83
N SER A 6 -2.37 -5.81 19.96
CA SER A 6 -2.07 -5.98 18.55
C SER A 6 -1.95 -4.62 17.89
N ALA A 7 -0.76 -4.28 17.39
CA ALA A 7 -0.51 -3.07 16.62
C ALA A 7 -0.76 -3.32 15.14
N VAL A 8 -1.21 -2.30 14.41
CA VAL A 8 -1.18 -2.30 12.95
C VAL A 8 0.16 -1.75 12.51
N THR A 9 0.93 -2.55 11.77
CA THR A 9 2.21 -2.12 11.19
C THR A 9 2.04 -1.93 9.70
N LEU A 10 2.42 -0.74 9.22
CA LEU A 10 2.43 -0.37 7.82
C LEU A 10 3.87 -0.12 7.38
N VAL A 11 4.32 -0.92 6.42
CA VAL A 11 5.64 -0.76 5.79
C VAL A 11 5.45 -0.02 4.47
N VAL A 12 6.20 1.06 4.28
CA VAL A 12 6.13 1.95 3.12
C VAL A 12 7.49 2.00 2.45
N ASP A 13 7.52 2.06 1.12
CA ASP A 13 8.74 2.28 0.36
C ASP A 13 9.36 3.66 0.67
N LYS A 14 10.66 3.67 0.92
CA LYS A 14 11.45 4.85 1.26
C LYS A 14 11.87 5.63 0.02
N SER A 15 10.90 6.22 -0.67
CA SER A 15 11.09 7.04 -1.88
C SER A 15 11.01 8.55 -1.64
N LYS A 16 10.66 8.99 -0.43
CA LYS A 16 10.39 10.40 -0.09
C LYS A 16 11.49 11.04 0.76
N ASN A 17 11.60 12.37 0.69
CA ASN A 17 12.46 13.13 1.59
C ASN A 17 11.82 13.29 2.99
N LYS A 18 12.57 13.83 3.97
CA LYS A 18 12.09 13.92 5.36
C LYS A 18 10.81 14.73 5.54
N ALA A 19 10.65 15.85 4.83
CA ALA A 19 9.43 16.67 4.93
C ALA A 19 8.23 15.94 4.33
N GLU A 20 8.41 15.36 3.14
CA GLU A 20 7.38 14.58 2.47
C GLU A 20 6.95 13.34 3.27
N ILE A 21 7.89 12.69 3.99
CA ILE A 21 7.57 11.57 4.89
C ILE A 21 6.66 12.02 6.02
N VAL A 22 6.89 13.21 6.60
CA VAL A 22 6.04 13.74 7.68
C VAL A 22 4.63 14.00 7.17
N ASP A 23 4.50 14.70 6.04
CA ASP A 23 3.20 15.01 5.44
C ASP A 23 2.44 13.74 5.06
N PHE A 24 3.14 12.77 4.47
CA PHE A 24 2.57 11.48 4.11
C PHE A 24 2.11 10.68 5.33
N ASN A 25 2.92 10.62 6.38
CA ASN A 25 2.57 9.92 7.61
C ASN A 25 1.36 10.57 8.30
N LEU A 26 1.27 11.90 8.32
CA LEU A 26 0.12 12.62 8.85
C LEU A 26 -1.14 12.31 8.04
N TYR A 27 -1.04 12.33 6.71
CA TYR A 27 -2.16 11.94 5.83
C TYR A 27 -2.65 10.53 6.14
N LEU A 28 -1.75 9.54 6.20
CA LEU A 28 -2.11 8.16 6.52
C LEU A 28 -2.73 8.04 7.91
N ALA A 29 -2.12 8.66 8.92
CA ALA A 29 -2.65 8.64 10.28
C ALA A 29 -4.09 9.16 10.33
N ASN A 30 -4.38 10.29 9.68
CA ASN A 30 -5.74 10.84 9.60
C ASN A 30 -6.72 9.90 8.87
N GLN A 31 -6.29 9.22 7.81
CA GLN A 31 -7.14 8.26 7.08
C GLN A 31 -7.44 7.00 7.90
N PHE A 32 -6.49 6.55 8.71
CA PHE A 32 -6.61 5.34 9.52
C PHE A 32 -7.23 5.59 10.90
N GLU A 33 -7.11 6.79 11.47
CA GLU A 33 -7.73 7.14 12.76
C GLU A 33 -9.24 6.90 12.75
N ALA A 34 -9.90 7.23 11.63
CA ALA A 34 -11.33 6.99 11.46
C ALA A 34 -11.71 5.50 11.26
N LYS A 35 -10.73 4.61 11.02
CA LYS A 35 -10.94 3.21 10.63
C LYS A 35 -10.43 2.21 11.67
N LEU A 36 -9.41 2.57 12.45
CA LEU A 36 -8.80 1.69 13.44
C LEU A 36 -9.55 1.76 14.79
N PRO A 37 -9.61 0.65 15.55
CA PRO A 37 -10.12 0.69 16.92
C PRO A 37 -9.30 1.63 17.81
N LEU A 38 -9.95 2.35 18.73
CA LEU A 38 -9.36 3.39 19.61
C LEU A 38 -8.10 2.98 20.39
N ALA A 39 -7.89 1.68 20.62
CA ALA A 39 -6.77 1.16 21.40
C ALA A 39 -5.68 0.46 20.56
N VAL A 40 -5.80 0.49 19.22
CA VAL A 40 -4.87 -0.18 18.30
C VAL A 40 -3.88 0.86 17.74
N PRO A 41 -2.59 0.80 18.12
CA PRO A 41 -1.61 1.74 17.60
C PRO A 41 -1.29 1.44 16.12
N LEU A 42 -1.10 2.51 15.34
CA LEU A 42 -0.56 2.47 13.98
C LEU A 42 0.95 2.76 14.02
N ILE A 43 1.75 1.84 13.48
CA ILE A 43 3.21 1.98 13.35
C ILE A 43 3.53 2.05 11.87
N ILE A 44 4.15 3.15 11.43
CA ILE A 44 4.56 3.34 10.03
C ILE A 44 6.09 3.28 9.94
N SER A 45 6.63 2.32 9.19
CA SER A 45 8.06 2.24 8.86
C SER A 45 8.29 2.56 7.39
N HIS A 46 9.38 3.27 7.10
CA HIS A 46 9.83 3.57 5.73
C HIS A 46 11.10 2.77 5.46
N GLU A 47 11.01 1.78 4.57
CA GLU A 47 12.05 0.78 4.32
C GLU A 47 12.54 0.81 2.88
N ASP A 48 13.79 0.39 2.66
CA ASP A 48 14.33 0.22 1.30
C ASP A 48 13.66 -0.99 0.65
N SER A 49 12.92 -0.77 -0.44
CA SER A 49 12.21 -1.82 -1.17
C SER A 49 13.11 -2.99 -1.57
N ARG A 50 14.40 -2.74 -1.86
CA ARG A 50 15.37 -3.80 -2.20
C ARG A 50 15.64 -4.77 -1.06
N GLN A 51 15.32 -4.39 0.17
CA GLN A 51 15.52 -5.18 1.38
C GLN A 51 14.22 -5.75 1.97
N SER A 52 13.05 -5.39 1.41
CA SER A 52 11.75 -5.83 1.90
C SER A 52 11.02 -6.65 0.84
N ALA A 53 10.88 -7.96 1.08
CA ALA A 53 10.13 -8.86 0.19
C ALA A 53 8.66 -8.44 0.05
N GLY A 54 8.07 -7.86 1.10
CA GLY A 54 6.71 -7.33 1.06
C GLY A 54 6.58 -6.14 0.10
N LEU A 55 7.52 -5.19 0.15
CA LEU A 55 7.53 -4.07 -0.78
C LEU A 55 7.79 -4.53 -2.22
N GLN A 56 8.69 -5.48 -2.45
CA GLN A 56 8.92 -6.05 -3.79
C GLN A 56 7.68 -6.73 -4.37
N ALA A 57 6.91 -7.41 -3.53
CA ALA A 57 5.64 -8.01 -3.93
C ALA A 57 4.63 -6.92 -4.34
N VAL A 58 4.48 -5.87 -3.51
CA VAL A 58 3.59 -4.73 -3.82
C VAL A 58 4.01 -4.04 -5.12
N ASP A 59 5.31 -3.77 -5.31
CA ASP A 59 5.84 -3.15 -6.53
C ASP A 59 5.53 -3.99 -7.78
N SER A 60 5.63 -5.32 -7.67
CA SER A 60 5.29 -6.24 -8.76
C SER A 60 3.81 -6.16 -9.15
N PHE A 61 2.92 -5.97 -8.16
CA PHE A 61 1.49 -5.79 -8.41
C PHE A 61 1.18 -4.42 -9.00
N CYS A 62 1.78 -3.35 -8.48
CA CYS A 62 1.67 -2.01 -9.03
C CYS A 62 2.10 -1.97 -10.49
N TRP A 63 3.22 -2.61 -10.83
CA TRP A 63 3.71 -2.71 -12.20
C TRP A 63 2.74 -3.49 -13.10
N GLY A 64 2.19 -4.59 -12.61
CA GLY A 64 1.19 -5.37 -13.34
C GLY A 64 -0.08 -4.58 -13.69
N ILE A 65 -0.59 -3.81 -12.74
CA ILE A 65 -1.73 -2.91 -12.94
C ILE A 65 -1.37 -1.81 -13.96
N TYR A 66 -0.20 -1.18 -13.79
CA TYR A 66 0.29 -0.16 -14.73
C TYR A 66 0.36 -0.69 -16.17
N ARG A 67 0.94 -1.89 -16.37
CA ARG A 67 1.04 -2.52 -17.70
C ARG A 67 -0.31 -2.72 -18.38
N LYS A 68 -1.35 -3.12 -17.63
CA LYS A 68 -2.71 -3.24 -18.16
C LYS A 68 -3.23 -1.91 -18.68
N TYR A 69 -3.14 -0.85 -17.88
CA TYR A 69 -3.78 0.43 -18.20
C TYR A 69 -2.99 1.27 -19.22
N GLU A 70 -1.66 1.25 -19.14
CA GLU A 70 -0.81 2.16 -19.92
C GLU A 70 -0.28 1.53 -21.21
N HIS A 71 -0.25 0.19 -21.27
CA HIS A 71 0.30 -0.54 -22.41
C HIS A 71 -0.67 -1.55 -23.02
N GLY A 72 -1.85 -1.74 -22.43
CA GLY A 72 -2.79 -2.79 -22.84
C GLY A 72 -2.24 -4.21 -22.64
N ASP A 73 -1.16 -4.36 -21.87
CA ASP A 73 -0.54 -5.66 -21.59
C ASP A 73 -1.30 -6.35 -20.44
N LEU A 74 -2.10 -7.34 -20.82
CA LEU A 74 -2.98 -8.07 -19.91
C LEU A 74 -2.34 -9.32 -19.30
N GLU A 75 -1.08 -9.65 -19.61
CA GLU A 75 -0.45 -10.91 -19.20
C GLU A 75 -0.48 -11.08 -17.67
N TRP A 76 -0.01 -10.06 -16.95
CA TRP A 76 -0.03 -10.06 -15.49
C TRP A 76 -1.46 -10.09 -14.95
N TYR A 77 -2.34 -9.25 -15.51
CA TYR A 77 -3.72 -9.16 -15.04
C TYR A 77 -4.44 -10.50 -15.16
N GLN A 78 -4.29 -11.21 -16.28
CA GLN A 78 -4.89 -12.51 -16.49
C GLN A 78 -4.42 -13.53 -15.45
N ALA A 79 -3.13 -13.53 -15.09
CA ALA A 79 -2.55 -14.44 -14.11
C ALA A 79 -3.04 -14.21 -12.65
N PHE A 80 -3.45 -12.98 -12.31
CA PHE A 80 -3.83 -12.60 -10.95
C PHE A 80 -5.29 -12.14 -10.80
N SER A 81 -6.05 -12.06 -11.89
CA SER A 81 -7.44 -11.57 -11.90
C SER A 81 -8.36 -12.28 -10.92
N ASP A 82 -8.17 -13.60 -10.73
CA ASP A 82 -8.91 -14.42 -9.77
C ASP A 82 -8.66 -14.04 -8.30
N LYS A 83 -7.57 -13.32 -8.03
CA LYS A 83 -7.14 -12.87 -6.70
C LYS A 83 -7.48 -11.40 -6.43
N ILE A 84 -7.98 -10.66 -7.43
CA ILE A 84 -8.36 -9.27 -7.30
C ILE A 84 -9.82 -9.21 -6.81
N ALA A 85 -10.01 -8.81 -5.54
CA ALA A 85 -11.34 -8.69 -4.95
C ALA A 85 -12.14 -7.49 -5.48
N PHE A 86 -11.44 -6.41 -5.83
CA PHE A 86 -12.04 -5.16 -6.31
C PHE A 86 -11.03 -4.35 -7.12
N GLU A 87 -11.49 -3.74 -8.21
CA GLU A 87 -10.71 -2.86 -9.07
C GLU A 87 -11.64 -1.73 -9.56
N THR A 88 -11.16 -0.49 -9.49
CA THR A 88 -11.87 0.68 -10.01
C THR A 88 -10.86 1.63 -10.63
N GLU A 89 -11.28 2.35 -11.66
CA GLU A 89 -10.50 3.42 -12.26
C GLU A 89 -11.02 4.76 -11.73
N TYR A 90 -10.10 5.63 -11.30
CA TYR A 90 -10.44 6.97 -10.82
C TYR A 90 -10.46 7.93 -12.00
N LEU A 91 -11.59 8.61 -12.21
CA LEU A 91 -11.87 9.49 -13.36
C LEU A 91 -11.75 8.78 -14.70
N ILE A 92 -12.79 8.02 -15.05
CA ILE A 92 -12.90 7.40 -16.37
C ILE A 92 -13.20 8.52 -17.39
N ASP A 93 -12.20 8.95 -18.16
CA ASP A 93 -12.42 9.80 -19.33
C ASP A 93 -13.05 8.95 -20.45
N ARG A 94 -14.36 9.13 -20.68
CA ARG A 94 -15.07 8.62 -21.86
C ARG A 94 -15.47 9.76 -22.78
#